data_AF-A0A9C9KTW3-F1
#
_entry.id   AF-A0A9C9KTW3-F1
#
_cell.length_a   1.000
_cell.length_b   1.000
_cell.length_c   1.000
_cell.angle_alpha   90.00
_cell.angle_beta   90.00
_cell.angle_gamma   90.00
#
_symmetry.space_group_name_H-M   'P 1'
#
loop_
_entity.id
_entity.type
_entity.pdbx_description
1 polymer ?
#
loop_
_entity_poly.entity_id
_entity_poly.type
_entity_poly.pdbx_seq_one_letter_code
_entity_poly.pdbx_strand_id
1 'polypeptide(L)' 'MSQNGHAIGNYLGKPIFESIEVQDDTYVFDRIATYVDDEFPLDRLSENEVLVEPGLIYRHKD' A
#
# COMPACT_ATOMS: atom_id res chain seq x y z
N MET A 1 8.04 3.63 -9.44
CA MET A 1 6.70 3.14 -9.08
C MET A 1 5.77 3.58 -10.18
N SER A 2 5.16 2.63 -10.87
CA SER A 2 4.15 2.89 -11.90
C SER A 2 2.80 2.50 -11.33
N GLN A 3 1.82 3.40 -11.43
CA GLN A 3 0.46 3.18 -10.96
C GLN A 3 -0.37 2.64 -12.13
N ASN A 4 -0.48 1.32 -12.23
CA ASN A 4 -1.15 0.66 -13.36
C ASN A 4 -2.59 0.22 -13.04
N GLY A 5 -3.02 0.29 -11.78
CA GLY A 5 -4.39 0.00 -11.36
C GLY A 5 -5.33 1.21 -11.47
N HIS A 6 -6.64 0.94 -11.54
CA HIS A 6 -7.65 2.00 -11.39
C HIS A 6 -7.64 2.54 -9.94
N ALA A 7 -7.93 3.82 -9.76
CA ALA A 7 -8.16 4.37 -8.43
C ALA A 7 -9.48 3.82 -7.88
N ILE A 8 -9.41 3.05 -6.78
CA ILE A 8 -10.55 2.42 -6.11
C ILE A 8 -11.02 3.19 -4.89
N GLY A 9 -10.30 4.24 -4.48
CA GLY A 9 -10.65 5.06 -3.35
C GLY A 9 -9.71 6.25 -3.15
N ASN A 10 -9.86 6.92 -2.01
CA ASN A 10 -9.01 8.01 -1.58
C ASN A 10 -8.72 7.88 -0.08
N TYR A 11 -7.47 8.11 0.31
CA TYR A 11 -7.05 8.17 1.70
C TYR A 11 -6.16 9.40 1.91
N LEU A 12 -6.53 10.26 2.85
CA LEU A 12 -5.83 11.52 3.17
C LEU A 12 -5.57 12.40 1.93
N GLY A 13 -6.55 12.47 1.02
CA GLY A 13 -6.44 13.26 -0.20
C GLY A 13 -5.64 12.59 -1.31
N LYS A 14 -5.00 11.45 -1.06
CA LYS A 14 -4.26 10.67 -2.07
C LYS A 14 -5.12 9.52 -2.61
N PRO A 15 -5.10 9.25 -3.92
CA PRO A 15 -5.82 8.11 -4.50
C PRO A 15 -5.25 6.79 -3.98
N ILE A 16 -6.14 5.83 -3.73
CA ILE A 16 -5.80 4.43 -3.49
C ILE A 16 -5.94 3.71 -4.83
N PHE A 17 -4.83 3.21 -5.36
CA PHE A 17 -4.84 2.38 -6.56
C PHE A 17 -5.13 0.93 -6.18
N GLU A 18 -5.88 0.22 -7.03
CA GLU A 18 -6.11 -1.23 -6.88
C GLU A 18 -4.80 -2.00 -6.85
N SER A 19 -3.85 -1.61 -7.70
CA SER A 19 -2.53 -2.20 -7.78
C SER A 19 -1.46 -1.18 -8.15
N ILE A 20 -0.23 -1.49 -7.77
CA ILE A 20 0.97 -0.73 -8.09
C ILE A 20 2.06 -1.67 -8.58
N GLU A 21 2.96 -1.17 -9.41
CA GLU A 21 4.17 -1.88 -9.83
C GLU A 21 5.40 -1.27 -9.18
N VAL A 22 6.19 -2.14 -8.55
CA VAL A 22 7.43 -1.82 -7.87
C VAL A 22 8.50 -2.78 -8.35
N GLN A 23 9.53 -2.27 -9.05
CA GLN A 23 10.68 -3.07 -9.51
C GLN A 23 10.27 -4.34 -10.27
N ASP A 24 9.31 -4.22 -11.19
CA ASP A 24 8.74 -5.30 -12.02
C ASP A 24 7.79 -6.27 -11.28
N ASP A 25 7.60 -6.11 -9.97
CA ASP A 25 6.63 -6.87 -9.19
C ASP A 25 5.31 -6.11 -9.02
N THR A 26 4.20 -6.84 -9.11
CA THR A 26 2.85 -6.27 -8.94
C THR A 26 2.38 -6.46 -7.52
N TYR A 27 1.94 -5.37 -6.89
CA TYR A 27 1.32 -5.41 -5.57
C TYR A 27 -0.12 -4.93 -5.64
N VAL A 28 -1.02 -5.59 -4.91
CA VAL A 28 -2.45 -5.27 -4.84
C VAL A 28 -2.76 -4.64 -3.49
N PHE A 29 -3.61 -3.61 -3.49
CA PHE A 29 -4.05 -2.96 -2.27
C PHE A 29 -4.72 -3.96 -1.35
N ASP A 30 -4.32 -3.95 -0.08
CA ASP A 30 -4.88 -4.83 0.93
C ASP A 30 -5.62 -4.04 2.01
N ARG A 31 -4.92 -3.14 2.69
CA ARG A 31 -5.45 -2.42 3.84
C ARG A 31 -4.76 -1.09 4.09
N ILE A 32 -5.36 -0.27 4.94
CA ILE A 32 -4.75 0.94 5.48
C ILE A 32 -4.07 0.58 6.79
N ALA A 33 -2.81 0.98 6.94
CA ALA A 33 -2.03 0.80 8.14
C ALA A 33 -2.69 1.53 9.32
N THR A 34 -2.67 0.90 10.49
CA THR A 34 -3.11 1.56 11.72
C THR A 34 -2.00 2.50 12.18
N TYR A 35 -2.33 3.78 12.31
CA TYR A 35 -1.44 4.78 12.90
C TYR A 35 -1.54 4.68 14.43
N VAL A 36 -0.43 4.40 15.11
CA VAL A 36 -0.36 4.21 16.57
C VAL A 36 0.89 4.93 17.08
N ASP A 37 0.77 5.65 18.19
CA ASP A 37 1.90 6.36 18.83
C ASP A 37 2.68 7.26 17.86
N ASP A 38 1.96 8.01 17.03
CA ASP A 38 2.51 8.93 16.02
C ASP A 38 3.36 8.26 14.90
N GLU A 39 3.25 6.94 14.73
CA GLU A 39 4.00 6.20 13.71
C GLU A 39 3.15 5.10 13.03
N PHE A 40 3.67 4.55 11.93
CA PHE A 40 3.15 3.33 11.30
C PHE A 40 4.03 2.14 11.69
N PRO A 41 3.55 1.25 12.58
CA PRO A 41 4.35 0.14 13.08
C PRO A 41 4.70 -0.85 11.96
N LEU A 42 5.98 -0.97 11.63
CA LEU A 42 6.47 -1.86 10.56
C LEU A 42 6.47 -3.35 10.98
N ASP A 43 6.39 -3.64 12.27
CA ASP A 43 6.21 -4.99 12.83
C ASP A 43 4.89 -5.65 12.41
N ARG A 44 3.94 -4.86 11.90
CA ARG A 44 2.65 -5.32 11.36
C ARG A 44 2.65 -5.52 9.84
N LEU A 45 3.81 -5.35 9.20
CA LEU A 45 4.02 -5.59 7.77
C LEU A 45 4.53 -7.02 7.58
N SER A 46 3.85 -7.80 6.76
CA SER A 46 4.30 -9.16 6.41
C SER A 46 5.44 -9.12 5.38
N GLU A 47 6.19 -10.21 5.24
CA GLU A 47 7.37 -10.29 4.34
C GLU A 47 7.07 -9.91 2.88
N ASN A 48 5.84 -10.12 2.42
CA ASN A 48 5.39 -9.82 1.05
C ASN A 48 4.51 -8.56 0.97
N GLU A 49 4.56 -7.70 1.97
CA GLU A 49 3.77 -6.46 2.02
C GLU A 49 4.69 -5.23 1.92
N VAL A 50 4.19 -4.17 1.28
CA VAL A 50 4.87 -2.88 1.17
C VAL A 50 3.97 -1.77 1.74
N LEU A 51 4.57 -0.91 2.56
CA LEU A 51 3.92 0.29 3.07
C LEU A 51 4.22 1.47 2.14
N VAL A 52 3.18 2.10 1.63
CA VAL A 52 3.24 3.29 0.77
C VAL A 52 2.61 4.45 1.50
N GLU A 53 3.29 5.61 1.54
CA GLU A 53 2.73 6.79 2.17
C GLU A 53 1.40 7.23 1.49
N PRO A 54 0.35 7.54 2.27
CA PRO A 54 0.41 7.95 3.67
C PRO A 54 -0.07 6.84 4.64
N GLY A 55 0.21 5.57 4.34
CA GLY A 55 -0.20 4.43 5.18
C GLY A 55 -0.98 3.36 4.43
N LEU A 56 -0.77 3.21 3.12
CA LEU A 56 -1.42 2.19 2.30
C LEU A 56 -0.54 0.94 2.28
N ILE A 57 -1.10 -0.21 2.64
CA ILE A 57 -0.41 -1.50 2.58
C ILE A 57 -0.84 -2.21 1.31
N TYR A 58 0.15 -2.56 0.49
CA TYR A 58 -0.02 -3.38 -0.71
C TYR A 58 0.68 -4.72 -0.51
N ARG A 59 0.06 -5.81 -0.97
CA ARG A 59 0.62 -7.17 -0.90
C ARG A 59 1.06 -7.63 -2.28
N HIS A 60 2.19 -8.33 -2.34
CA HIS A 60 2.65 -8.98 -3.56
C HIS A 60 1.56 -9.88 -4.13
N LYS A 61 1.34 -9.76 -5.44
CA LYS A 61 0.40 -10.62 -6.18
C LYS A 61 1.18 -11.84 -6.66
N ASP A 62 1.25 -12.86 -5.80
CA ASP A 62 1.75 -14.20 -6.17
C ASP A 62 0.94 -14.82 -7.32
#